data_AF-A0A929G8V8-F1
#
_entry.id   AF-A0A929G8V8-F1
#
_cell.length_a   1.000
_cell.length_b   1.000
_cell.length_c   1.000
_cell.angle_alpha   90.00
_cell.angle_beta   90.00
_cell.angle_gamma   90.00
#
_symmetry.space_group_name_H-M   'P 1'
#
loop_
_entity.id
_entity.type
_entity.pdbx_description
1 polymer ?
#
loop_
_entity_poly.entity_id
_entity_poly.type
_entity_poly.pdbx_seq_one_letter_code
_entity_poly.pdbx_strand_id
1 'polypeptide(L)'
;MRFNLSPLKDAKGTIFGAAIVMEDVTETRRLEAQRRLFERMVSPVVIAQLNPDELDLGGTRTFITTLFADIRGYTSLSERCDPETLVSVLNRYLGAATEAILLEEGTIDKFMGDAIMAFFNAPIPQPDHTLRAVRAALQMRSAIYAMQGDLPPELRLELGIGIHSGEAVLGLVGTQKRLEYTAIGDSVNTAKRLQENAAPGQILISAQSCEEINDAILAHPINPLNVKGKKQSIQVYELTGLIANNSA
;
A
#
# COMPACT_ATOMS: atom_id res chain seq x y z
N MET A 1 -10.31 -30.33 -16.80
CA MET A 1 -9.75 -31.69 -16.95
C MET A 1 -8.34 -31.62 -17.51
N ARG A 2 -7.43 -32.39 -16.91
CA ARG A 2 -6.09 -32.65 -17.45
C ARG A 2 -6.00 -34.14 -17.77
N PHE A 3 -5.44 -34.47 -18.93
CA PHE A 3 -5.27 -35.86 -19.36
C PHE A 3 -3.79 -36.14 -19.53
N ASN A 4 -3.32 -37.22 -18.90
CA ASN A 4 -2.00 -37.76 -19.14
C ASN A 4 -2.14 -39.17 -19.72
N LEU A 5 -1.43 -39.44 -20.80
CA LEU A 5 -1.45 -40.73 -21.48
C LEU A 5 -0.06 -41.35 -21.40
N SER A 6 0.04 -42.50 -20.76
CA SER A 6 1.30 -43.20 -20.57
C SER A 6 1.23 -44.59 -21.22
N PRO A 7 2.23 -44.98 -22.04
CA PRO A 7 2.26 -46.30 -22.64
C PRO A 7 2.57 -47.35 -21.57
N LEU A 8 1.77 -48.43 -21.54
CA LEU A 8 2.03 -49.60 -20.71
C LEU A 8 2.97 -50.53 -21.48
N LYS A 9 4.15 -50.78 -20.91
CA LYS A 9 5.21 -51.59 -21.50
C LYS A 9 5.39 -52.89 -20.71
N ASP A 10 5.63 -53.99 -21.40
CA ASP A 10 6.00 -55.27 -20.78
C ASP A 10 7.46 -55.25 -20.28
N ALA A 11 7.91 -56.33 -19.64
CA ALA A 11 9.28 -56.45 -19.14
C ALA A 11 10.36 -56.40 -20.24
N LYS A 12 9.98 -56.53 -21.52
CA LYS A 12 10.85 -56.44 -22.69
C LYS A 12 10.76 -55.08 -23.39
N GLY A 13 9.97 -54.14 -22.86
CA GLY A 13 9.78 -52.80 -23.41
C GLY A 13 8.73 -52.69 -24.52
N THR A 14 8.00 -53.77 -24.82
CA THR A 14 6.95 -53.80 -25.84
C THR A 14 5.70 -53.12 -25.31
N ILE A 15 5.17 -52.13 -26.04
CA ILE A 15 3.95 -51.42 -25.66
C ILE A 15 2.75 -52.33 -25.96
N PHE A 16 1.96 -52.66 -24.95
CA PHE A 16 0.77 -53.51 -25.10
C PHE A 16 -0.53 -52.80 -24.72
N GLY A 17 -0.45 -51.55 -24.24
CA GLY A 17 -1.62 -50.75 -23.92
C GLY A 17 -1.26 -49.31 -23.59
N ALA A 18 -2.27 -48.51 -23.26
CA ALA A 18 -2.10 -47.15 -22.77
C ALA A 18 -2.94 -46.96 -21.51
N ALA A 19 -2.36 -46.34 -20.49
CA ALA A 19 -3.08 -45.84 -19.33
C ALA A 19 -3.45 -44.38 -19.58
N ILE A 20 -4.73 -44.05 -19.44
CA ILE A 20 -5.23 -42.67 -19.47
C ILE A 20 -5.57 -42.28 -18.05
N VAL A 21 -4.84 -41.30 -17.52
CA VAL A 21 -5.16 -40.69 -16.22
C VAL A 21 -5.91 -39.40 -16.49
N MET A 22 -7.10 -39.30 -15.90
CA MET A 22 -8.00 -38.16 -16.02
C MET A 22 -8.14 -37.52 -14.65
N GLU A 23 -7.58 -36.33 -14.49
CA GLU A 23 -7.70 -35.55 -13.25
C GLU A 23 -8.74 -34.44 -13.42
N ASP A 24 -9.71 -34.41 -12.50
CA ASP A 24 -10.63 -33.28 -12.37
C ASP A 24 -9.96 -32.15 -11.58
N VAL A 25 -9.30 -31.28 -12.34
CA VAL A 25 -8.63 -30.07 -11.82
C VAL A 25 -9.58 -28.89 -11.62
N THR A 26 -10.90 -29.06 -11.75
CA THR A 26 -11.86 -27.95 -11.68
C THR A 26 -11.86 -27.29 -10.30
N GLU A 27 -11.86 -28.09 -9.25
CA GLU A 27 -11.82 -27.62 -7.86
C GLU A 27 -10.46 -26.97 -7.54
N THR A 28 -9.35 -27.59 -7.96
CA THR A 28 -8.00 -27.04 -7.81
C THR A 28 -7.85 -25.68 -8.50
N ARG A 29 -8.32 -25.55 -9.75
CA ARG A 29 -8.28 -24.28 -10.49
C ARG A 29 -9.15 -23.21 -9.85
N ARG A 30 -10.31 -23.59 -9.29
CA ARG A 30 -11.22 -22.68 -8.58
C ARG A 30 -10.59 -22.18 -7.28
N LEU A 31 -9.97 -23.07 -6.51
CA LEU A 31 -9.22 -22.74 -5.29
C LEU A 31 -8.01 -21.85 -5.60
N GLU A 32 -7.24 -22.13 -6.65
CA GLU A 32 -6.15 -21.27 -7.09
C GLU A 32 -6.63 -19.89 -7.56
N ALA A 33 -7.77 -19.81 -8.26
CA ALA A 33 -8.35 -18.53 -8.67
C ALA A 33 -8.82 -17.71 -7.45
N GLN A 34 -9.47 -18.36 -6.47
CA GLN A 34 -9.86 -17.74 -5.21
C GLN A 34 -8.64 -17.28 -4.40
N ARG A 35 -7.59 -18.12 -4.34
CA ARG A 35 -6.32 -17.80 -3.70
C ARG A 35 -5.63 -16.62 -4.38
N ARG A 36 -5.58 -16.58 -5.71
CA ARG A 36 -5.03 -15.43 -6.47
C ARG A 36 -5.79 -14.13 -6.23
N LEU A 37 -7.11 -14.20 -6.05
CA LEU A 37 -7.91 -13.03 -5.68
C LEU A 37 -7.63 -12.60 -4.23
N PHE A 38 -7.45 -13.56 -3.33
CA PHE A 38 -7.10 -13.31 -1.93
C PHE A 38 -5.68 -12.73 -1.77
N GLU A 39 -4.71 -13.21 -2.55
CA GLU A 39 -3.33 -12.69 -2.66
C GLU A 39 -3.27 -11.26 -3.21
N ARG A 40 -4.32 -10.80 -3.92
CA ARG A 40 -4.47 -9.39 -4.34
C ARG A 40 -5.09 -8.51 -3.26
N MET A 41 -5.72 -9.11 -2.25
CA MET A 41 -6.35 -8.40 -1.13
C MET A 41 -5.46 -8.34 0.11
N VAL A 42 -4.51 -9.28 0.24
CA VAL A 42 -3.54 -9.36 1.33
C VAL A 42 -2.18 -9.67 0.73
N SER A 43 -1.16 -8.87 1.07
CA SER A 43 0.20 -9.06 0.54
C SER A 43 0.67 -10.52 0.73
N PRO A 44 1.23 -11.17 -0.31
CA PRO A 44 1.76 -12.54 -0.22
C PRO A 44 2.76 -12.71 0.93
N VAL A 45 3.49 -11.65 1.29
CA VAL A 45 4.44 -11.65 2.40
C VAL A 45 3.73 -11.76 3.75
N VAL A 46 2.58 -11.10 3.91
CA VAL A 46 1.73 -11.24 5.10
C VAL A 46 1.19 -12.66 5.15
N ILE A 47 0.65 -13.19 4.05
CA ILE A 47 0.11 -14.56 3.97
C ILE A 47 1.19 -15.59 4.37
N ALA A 48 2.43 -15.41 3.93
CA ALA A 48 3.53 -16.32 4.25
C ALA A 48 3.92 -16.30 5.75
N GLN A 49 3.64 -15.21 6.46
CA GLN A 49 3.88 -15.11 7.91
C GLN A 49 2.69 -15.57 8.75
N LEU A 50 1.51 -15.77 8.16
CA LEU A 50 0.34 -16.26 8.88
C LEU A 50 0.45 -17.77 9.08
N ASN A 51 0.43 -18.21 10.34
CA ASN A 51 0.19 -19.60 10.68
C ASN A 51 -1.33 -19.83 10.74
N PRO A 52 -1.94 -20.61 9.81
CA PRO A 52 -3.38 -20.85 9.83
C PRO A 52 -3.87 -21.58 11.08
N ASP A 53 -2.99 -22.33 11.76
CA ASP A 53 -3.31 -23.08 12.97
C ASP A 53 -3.08 -22.27 14.27
N GLU A 54 -2.39 -21.12 14.18
CA GLU A 54 -2.14 -20.19 15.29
C GLU A 54 -2.52 -18.77 14.86
N LEU A 55 -3.83 -18.51 14.87
CA LEU A 55 -4.38 -17.16 14.70
C LEU A 55 -4.18 -16.36 16.00
N ASP A 56 -2.96 -15.88 16.22
CA ASP A 56 -2.65 -15.06 17.39
C ASP A 56 -3.20 -13.64 17.17
N LEU A 57 -4.39 -13.40 17.73
CA LEU A 57 -5.05 -12.10 17.65
C LEU A 57 -4.30 -11.11 18.53
N GLY A 58 -3.84 -10.02 17.92
CA GLY A 58 -3.00 -9.05 18.58
C GLY A 58 -2.00 -8.47 17.62
N GLY A 59 -0.91 -7.91 18.15
CA GLY A 59 0.15 -7.38 17.33
C GLY A 59 1.41 -7.12 18.12
N THR A 60 2.52 -7.01 17.40
CA THR A 60 3.82 -6.69 17.95
C THR A 60 4.05 -5.19 17.88
N ARG A 61 4.54 -4.60 18.97
CA ARG A 61 4.97 -3.20 18.97
C ARG A 61 6.17 -3.06 18.03
N THR A 62 5.99 -2.30 16.97
CA THR A 62 6.96 -2.14 15.89
C THR A 62 7.10 -0.66 15.58
N PHE A 63 8.34 -0.21 15.36
CA PHE A 63 8.60 1.13 14.86
C PHE A 63 8.41 1.11 13.34
N ILE A 64 7.49 1.89 12.81
CA ILE A 64 7.15 1.90 11.38
C ILE A 64 7.08 3.34 10.86
N THR A 65 7.22 3.52 9.55
CA THR A 65 6.74 4.74 8.88
C THR A 65 5.38 4.48 8.27
N THR A 66 4.41 5.30 8.61
CA THR A 66 3.06 5.27 8.03
C THR A 66 2.92 6.38 7.00
N LEU A 67 2.29 6.05 5.87
CA LEU A 67 1.92 6.97 4.82
C LEU A 67 0.40 6.89 4.61
N PHE A 68 -0.25 8.06 4.62
CA PHE A 68 -1.61 8.23 4.14
C PHE A 68 -1.60 9.13 2.91
N ALA A 69 -2.38 8.77 1.90
CA ALA A 69 -2.65 9.64 0.77
C ALA A 69 -4.14 9.63 0.43
N ASP A 70 -4.66 10.73 -0.08
CA ASP A 70 -6.08 10.94 -0.34
C ASP A 70 -6.27 11.94 -1.48
N ILE A 71 -7.27 11.72 -2.33
CA ILE A 71 -7.51 12.49 -3.55
C ILE A 71 -8.28 13.76 -3.21
N ARG A 72 -7.65 14.92 -3.44
CA ARG A 72 -8.29 16.21 -3.25
C ARG A 72 -9.30 16.50 -4.35
N GLY A 73 -10.50 16.90 -3.94
CA GLY A 73 -11.60 17.23 -4.84
C GLY A 73 -12.43 16.03 -5.30
N TYR A 74 -12.11 14.80 -4.86
CA TYR A 74 -12.82 13.60 -5.28
C TYR A 74 -14.31 13.62 -4.89
N THR A 75 -14.64 14.00 -3.65
CA THR A 75 -16.06 14.10 -3.21
C THR A 75 -16.84 15.03 -4.13
N SER A 76 -16.31 16.23 -4.41
CA SER A 76 -16.97 17.19 -5.31
C SER A 76 -17.01 16.71 -6.75
N LEU A 77 -16.08 15.86 -7.20
CA LEU A 77 -16.15 15.23 -8.52
C LEU A 77 -17.25 14.16 -8.56
N SER A 78 -17.38 13.36 -7.49
CA SER A 78 -18.34 12.26 -7.39
C SER A 78 -19.80 12.70 -7.49
N GLU A 79 -20.10 13.94 -7.11
CA GLU A 79 -21.44 14.53 -7.22
C GLU A 79 -21.81 14.96 -8.65
N ARG A 80 -20.84 15.06 -9.55
CA ARG A 80 -21.00 15.68 -10.88
C ARG A 80 -20.57 14.79 -12.05
N CYS A 81 -19.95 13.64 -11.76
CA CYS A 81 -19.38 12.74 -12.75
C CYS A 81 -20.20 11.44 -12.82
N ASP A 82 -20.31 10.85 -14.01
CA ASP A 82 -20.92 9.53 -14.17
C ASP A 82 -20.15 8.48 -13.34
N PRO A 83 -20.84 7.57 -12.63
CA PRO A 83 -20.20 6.59 -11.75
C PRO A 83 -19.11 5.75 -12.42
N GLU A 84 -19.29 5.35 -13.68
CA GLU A 84 -18.33 4.56 -14.44
C GLU A 84 -17.03 5.34 -14.70
N THR A 85 -17.16 6.62 -15.05
CA THR A 85 -16.02 7.52 -15.26
C THR A 85 -15.31 7.77 -13.93
N LEU A 86 -16.06 8.01 -12.86
CA LEU A 86 -15.51 8.21 -11.52
C LEU A 86 -14.69 7.01 -11.06
N VAL A 87 -15.20 5.79 -11.23
CA VAL A 87 -14.49 4.55 -10.87
C VAL A 87 -13.24 4.36 -11.74
N SER A 88 -13.32 4.67 -13.03
CA SER A 88 -12.15 4.60 -13.93
C SER A 88 -11.04 5.55 -13.47
N VAL A 89 -11.39 6.80 -13.17
CA VAL A 89 -10.47 7.80 -12.64
C VAL A 89 -9.89 7.33 -11.31
N LEU A 90 -10.73 6.96 -10.34
CA LEU A 90 -10.29 6.46 -9.03
C LEU A 90 -9.25 5.34 -9.16
N ASN A 91 -9.54 4.33 -9.98
CA ASN A 91 -8.62 3.20 -10.18
C ASN A 91 -7.29 3.61 -10.79
N ARG A 92 -7.26 4.63 -11.66
CA ARG A 92 -5.99 5.15 -12.21
C ARG A 92 -5.14 5.81 -11.12
N TYR A 93 -5.76 6.65 -10.27
CA TYR A 93 -5.04 7.33 -9.18
C TYR A 93 -4.56 6.33 -8.12
N LEU A 94 -5.44 5.43 -7.68
CA LEU A 94 -5.06 4.38 -6.72
C LEU A 94 -4.02 3.42 -7.29
N GLY A 95 -4.06 3.14 -8.60
CA GLY A 95 -3.07 2.34 -9.30
C GLY A 95 -1.68 2.99 -9.28
N ALA A 96 -1.59 4.26 -9.66
CA ALA A 96 -0.33 5.02 -9.61
C ALA A 96 0.22 5.13 -8.18
N ALA A 97 -0.65 5.35 -7.19
CA ALA A 97 -0.26 5.38 -5.79
C ALA A 97 0.28 4.03 -5.30
N THR A 98 -0.41 2.95 -5.66
CA THR A 98 -0.04 1.57 -5.34
C THR A 98 1.33 1.23 -5.89
N GLU A 99 1.59 1.53 -7.17
CA GLU A 99 2.86 1.24 -7.82
C GLU A 99 4.03 1.96 -7.12
N ALA A 100 3.87 3.24 -6.80
CA ALA A 100 4.90 4.01 -6.11
C ALA A 100 5.22 3.48 -4.69
N ILE A 101 4.21 2.97 -3.96
CA ILE A 101 4.41 2.35 -2.65
C ILE A 101 5.16 1.02 -2.79
N LEU A 102 4.74 0.17 -3.73
CA LEU A 102 5.32 -1.15 -3.94
C LEU A 102 6.75 -1.08 -4.48
N LEU A 103 7.07 -0.09 -5.31
CA LEU A 103 8.44 0.13 -5.83
C LEU A 103 9.44 0.36 -4.70
N GLU A 104 8.99 0.99 -3.61
CA GLU A 104 9.77 1.25 -2.41
C GLU A 104 9.59 0.16 -1.33
N GLU A 105 8.99 -0.97 -1.71
CA GLU A 105 8.72 -2.14 -0.86
C GLU A 105 7.80 -1.83 0.35
N GLY A 106 6.92 -0.83 0.21
CA GLY A 106 5.90 -0.54 1.21
C GLY A 106 4.80 -1.60 1.23
N THR A 107 4.20 -1.80 2.40
CA THR A 107 3.03 -2.66 2.57
C THR A 107 1.77 -1.81 2.54
N ILE A 108 0.89 -2.06 1.56
CA ILE A 108 -0.43 -1.44 1.50
C ILE A 108 -1.32 -2.13 2.53
N ASP A 109 -1.85 -1.35 3.46
CA ASP A 109 -2.78 -1.83 4.47
C ASP A 109 -4.19 -1.93 3.88
N LYS A 110 -4.74 -0.81 3.42
CA LYS A 110 -6.08 -0.74 2.85
C LYS A 110 -6.33 0.50 2.00
N PHE A 111 -7.38 0.41 1.20
CA PHE A 111 -8.07 1.53 0.59
C PHE A 111 -9.28 1.92 1.44
N MET A 112 -9.54 3.23 1.59
CA MET A 112 -10.70 3.78 2.30
C MET A 112 -11.39 4.80 1.40
N GLY A 113 -12.10 4.29 0.38
CA GLY A 113 -12.65 5.14 -0.68
C GLY A 113 -11.55 5.64 -1.61
N ASP A 114 -11.32 6.94 -1.61
CA ASP A 114 -10.28 7.68 -2.33
C ASP A 114 -8.94 7.77 -1.58
N ALA A 115 -8.92 7.32 -0.32
CA ALA A 115 -7.70 7.28 0.47
C ALA A 115 -6.99 5.92 0.42
N ILE A 116 -5.67 5.95 0.55
CA ILE A 116 -4.80 4.80 0.71
C ILE A 116 -3.98 4.94 1.99
N MET A 117 -3.84 3.83 2.72
CA MET A 117 -2.95 3.69 3.87
C MET A 117 -1.90 2.64 3.54
N ALA A 118 -0.64 2.99 3.82
CA ALA A 118 0.48 2.07 3.74
C ALA A 118 1.45 2.28 4.90
N PHE A 119 2.28 1.28 5.16
CA PHE A 119 3.37 1.36 6.11
C PHE A 119 4.63 0.68 5.59
N PHE A 120 5.76 1.08 6.16
CA PHE A 120 7.11 0.60 5.86
C PHE A 120 7.75 0.05 7.13
N ASN A 121 8.83 -0.72 6.97
CA ASN A 121 9.50 -1.50 8.03
C ASN A 121 8.74 -2.75 8.51
N ALA A 122 7.68 -3.14 7.81
CA ALA A 122 6.96 -4.38 8.10
C ALA A 122 6.20 -4.88 6.87
N PRO A 123 5.97 -6.21 6.75
CA PRO A 123 6.41 -7.28 7.66
C PRO A 123 7.91 -7.61 7.58
N ILE A 124 8.62 -7.01 6.61
CA ILE A 124 10.06 -7.16 6.42
C ILE A 124 10.75 -5.92 7.02
N PRO A 125 11.77 -6.08 7.89
CA PRO A 125 12.56 -4.98 8.40
C PRO A 125 13.28 -4.20 7.29
N GLN A 126 13.20 -2.88 7.33
CA GLN A 126 13.76 -1.93 6.38
C GLN A 126 14.43 -0.78 7.18
N PRO A 127 15.75 -0.80 7.39
CA PRO A 127 16.43 0.25 8.17
C PRO A 127 16.25 1.67 7.62
N ASP A 128 15.98 1.81 6.32
CA ASP A 128 15.75 3.07 5.60
C ASP A 128 14.26 3.37 5.35
N HIS A 129 13.35 2.76 6.13
CA HIS A 129 11.90 2.82 5.92
C HIS A 129 11.34 4.25 5.80
N THR A 130 11.86 5.22 6.53
CA THR A 130 11.42 6.62 6.46
C THR A 130 11.79 7.25 5.11
N LEU A 131 12.98 6.95 4.58
CA LEU A 131 13.40 7.40 3.25
C LEU A 131 12.60 6.72 2.15
N ARG A 132 12.27 5.42 2.30
CA ARG A 132 11.39 4.69 1.36
C ARG A 132 10.01 5.32 1.28
N ALA A 133 9.40 5.66 2.42
CA ALA A 133 8.10 6.34 2.45
C ALA A 133 8.13 7.71 1.74
N VAL A 134 9.19 8.49 1.96
CA VAL A 134 9.42 9.78 1.27
C VAL A 134 9.57 9.59 -0.23
N ARG A 135 10.38 8.62 -0.67
CA ARG A 135 10.56 8.31 -2.10
C ARG A 135 9.24 7.89 -2.74
N ALA A 136 8.47 7.05 -2.06
CA ALA A 136 7.15 6.63 -2.51
C ALA A 136 6.23 7.85 -2.68
N ALA A 137 6.16 8.75 -1.68
CA ALA A 137 5.32 9.96 -1.77
C ALA A 137 5.71 10.89 -2.93
N LEU A 138 7.01 11.09 -3.15
CA LEU A 138 7.50 11.90 -4.27
C LEU A 138 7.19 11.25 -5.63
N GLN A 139 7.31 9.93 -5.72
CA GLN A 139 6.94 9.16 -6.90
C GLN A 139 5.43 9.22 -7.17
N MET A 140 4.59 9.10 -6.14
CA MET A 140 3.13 9.25 -6.25
C MET A 140 2.77 10.61 -6.86
N ARG A 141 3.32 11.69 -6.31
CA ARG A 141 3.09 13.05 -6.80
C ARG A 141 3.52 13.19 -8.26
N SER A 142 4.71 12.68 -8.59
CA SER A 142 5.26 12.76 -9.95
C SER A 142 4.43 11.96 -10.96
N ALA A 143 4.01 10.75 -10.60
CA ALA A 143 3.18 9.88 -11.44
C ALA A 143 1.81 10.51 -11.70
N ILE A 144 1.20 11.14 -10.70
CA ILE A 144 -0.06 11.85 -10.86
C ILE A 144 0.08 13.07 -11.77
N TYR A 145 1.13 13.87 -11.58
CA TYR A 145 1.40 14.99 -12.50
C TYR A 145 1.62 14.54 -13.94
N ALA A 146 2.31 13.42 -14.15
CA ALA A 146 2.44 12.84 -15.48
C ALA A 146 1.08 12.41 -16.05
N MET A 147 0.23 11.75 -15.25
CA MET A 147 -1.07 11.26 -15.71
C MET A 147 -2.06 12.36 -16.08
N GLN A 148 -1.92 13.55 -15.46
CA GLN A 148 -2.82 14.68 -15.70
C GLN A 148 -2.76 15.18 -17.15
N GLY A 149 -1.63 14.98 -17.84
CA GLY A 149 -1.48 15.33 -19.26
C GLY A 149 -2.49 14.62 -20.17
N ASP A 150 -2.88 13.40 -19.80
CA ASP A 150 -3.80 12.54 -20.55
C ASP A 150 -5.27 12.68 -20.09
N LEU A 151 -5.54 13.57 -19.13
CA LEU A 151 -6.85 13.76 -18.54
C LEU A 151 -7.46 15.12 -18.93
N PRO A 152 -8.78 15.17 -19.18
CA PRO A 152 -9.53 16.43 -19.22
C PRO A 152 -9.31 17.24 -17.94
N PRO A 153 -9.23 18.59 -18.01
CA PRO A 153 -8.97 19.45 -16.85
C PRO A 153 -9.88 19.17 -15.64
N GLU A 154 -11.14 18.87 -15.87
CA GLU A 154 -12.15 18.57 -14.85
C GLU A 154 -11.94 17.23 -14.13
N LEU A 155 -11.12 16.33 -14.68
CA LEU A 155 -10.75 15.04 -14.08
C LEU A 155 -9.33 15.06 -13.49
N ARG A 156 -8.63 16.20 -13.53
CA ARG A 156 -7.32 16.37 -12.92
C ARG A 156 -7.49 16.64 -11.44
N LEU A 157 -7.02 15.70 -10.64
CA LEU A 157 -7.03 15.73 -9.19
C LEU A 157 -5.58 15.62 -8.70
N GLU A 158 -5.35 15.92 -7.44
CA GLU A 158 -4.05 15.79 -6.79
C GLU A 158 -4.20 15.04 -5.47
N LEU A 159 -3.10 14.51 -4.93
CA LEU A 159 -3.11 13.91 -3.60
C LEU A 159 -2.71 14.93 -2.53
N GLY A 160 -3.34 14.83 -1.37
CA GLY A 160 -2.71 15.26 -0.12
C GLY A 160 -2.06 14.05 0.54
N ILE A 161 -0.80 14.17 0.95
CA ILE A 161 -0.02 13.05 1.53
C ILE A 161 0.50 13.43 2.92
N GLY A 162 0.43 12.50 3.87
CA GLY A 162 0.94 12.64 5.23
C GLY A 162 1.85 11.48 5.63
N ILE A 163 3.01 11.79 6.21
CA ILE A 163 4.04 10.81 6.59
C ILE A 163 4.46 11.01 8.04
N HIS A 164 4.45 9.94 8.82
CA HIS A 164 4.99 9.92 10.18
C HIS A 164 5.61 8.56 10.54
N SER A 165 6.71 8.60 11.28
CA SER A 165 7.46 7.46 11.81
C SER A 165 7.28 7.42 13.32
N GLY A 166 6.99 6.24 13.87
CA GLY A 166 6.78 6.06 15.29
C GLY A 166 6.32 4.66 15.64
N GLU A 167 6.24 4.36 16.94
CA GLU A 167 5.75 3.06 17.41
C GLU A 167 4.25 2.87 17.11
N ALA A 168 3.92 1.69 16.59
CA ALA A 168 2.55 1.21 16.43
C ALA A 168 2.47 -0.27 16.82
N VAL A 169 1.25 -0.75 17.09
CA VAL A 169 0.97 -2.17 17.22
C VAL A 169 0.60 -2.70 15.85
N LEU A 170 1.35 -3.67 15.35
CA LEU A 170 1.16 -4.26 14.03
C LEU A 170 0.76 -5.72 14.17
N GLY A 171 -0.34 -6.12 13.55
CA GLY A 171 -0.77 -7.52 13.56
C GLY A 171 -2.18 -7.70 13.01
N LEU A 172 -2.75 -8.88 13.28
CA LEU A 172 -4.11 -9.20 12.86
C LEU A 172 -5.13 -8.58 13.82
N VAL A 173 -5.93 -7.67 13.30
CA VAL A 173 -7.00 -7.00 14.04
C VAL A 173 -8.35 -7.32 13.41
N GLY A 174 -9.33 -7.62 14.25
CA GLY A 174 -10.71 -7.83 13.83
C GLY A 174 -11.42 -8.90 14.63
N THR A 175 -12.28 -9.65 13.95
CA THR A 175 -13.07 -10.76 14.52
C THR A 175 -12.73 -12.04 13.78
N GLN A 176 -13.15 -13.20 14.31
CA GLN A 176 -13.00 -14.49 13.61
C GLN A 176 -13.58 -14.51 12.19
N LYS A 177 -14.54 -13.63 11.87
CA LYS A 177 -15.16 -13.55 10.54
C LYS A 177 -14.47 -12.58 9.58
N ARG A 178 -13.66 -11.65 10.10
CA ARG A 178 -12.99 -10.61 9.32
C ARG A 178 -11.75 -10.13 10.06
N LEU A 179 -10.60 -10.39 9.46
CA LEU A 179 -9.29 -10.01 9.98
C LEU A 179 -8.60 -9.12 8.96
N GLU A 180 -7.90 -8.11 9.46
CA GLU A 180 -7.06 -7.23 8.68
C GLU A 180 -5.68 -7.20 9.33
N TYR A 181 -4.63 -7.41 8.54
CA TYR A 181 -3.27 -7.16 8.99
C TYR A 181 -3.01 -5.66 8.89
N THR A 182 -2.93 -4.97 10.02
CA THR A 182 -2.99 -3.51 10.06
C THR A 182 -2.15 -2.95 11.20
N ALA A 183 -1.81 -1.66 11.09
CA ALA A 183 -1.11 -0.93 12.13
C ALA A 183 -2.09 -0.06 12.93
N ILE A 184 -2.00 -0.11 14.26
CA ILE A 184 -2.82 0.70 15.17
C ILE A 184 -1.93 1.44 16.16
N GLY A 185 -2.15 2.74 16.30
CA GLY A 185 -1.46 3.55 17.29
C GLY A 185 -1.63 5.05 17.07
N ASP A 186 -1.15 5.85 18.02
CA ASP A 186 -1.10 7.30 17.87
C ASP A 186 -0.18 7.75 16.73
N SER A 187 0.87 6.96 16.42
CA SER A 187 1.74 7.17 15.26
C SER A 187 0.93 7.14 13.94
N VAL A 188 0.14 6.08 13.73
CA VAL A 188 -0.74 5.92 12.56
C VAL A 188 -1.73 7.08 12.44
N ASN A 189 -2.37 7.45 13.56
CA ASN A 189 -3.29 8.59 13.58
C ASN A 189 -2.57 9.90 13.25
N THR A 190 -1.34 10.10 13.71
CA THR A 190 -0.54 11.30 13.39
C THR A 190 -0.30 11.42 11.89
N ALA A 191 0.11 10.35 11.20
CA ALA A 191 0.25 10.34 9.74
C ALA A 191 -1.07 10.70 9.04
N LYS A 192 -2.20 10.13 9.47
CA LYS A 192 -3.52 10.44 8.94
C LYS A 192 -3.86 11.93 9.09
N ARG A 193 -3.64 12.52 10.26
CA ARG A 193 -3.92 13.95 10.49
C ARG A 193 -3.03 14.86 9.65
N LEU A 194 -1.77 14.48 9.42
CA LEU A 194 -0.91 15.21 8.48
C LEU A 194 -1.52 15.17 7.08
N GLN A 195 -1.94 13.98 6.62
CA GLN A 195 -2.62 13.85 5.33
C GLN A 195 -3.88 14.71 5.28
N GLU A 196 -4.76 14.66 6.27
CA GLU A 196 -6.01 15.45 6.32
C GLU A 196 -5.77 16.97 6.18
N ASN A 197 -4.62 17.47 6.64
CA ASN A 197 -4.25 18.89 6.57
C ASN A 197 -3.39 19.25 5.34
N ALA A 198 -2.97 18.27 4.52
CA ALA A 198 -2.19 18.51 3.33
C ALA A 198 -3.06 19.12 2.21
N ALA A 199 -2.63 20.23 1.63
CA ALA A 199 -3.25 20.82 0.44
C ALA A 199 -3.12 19.90 -0.80
N PRO A 200 -3.87 20.16 -1.89
CA PRO A 200 -3.67 19.47 -3.16
C PRO A 200 -2.19 19.51 -3.62
N GLY A 201 -1.61 18.35 -3.92
CA GLY A 201 -0.22 18.19 -4.34
C GLY A 201 0.81 18.26 -3.20
N GLN A 202 0.37 18.55 -1.98
CA GLN A 202 1.23 18.75 -0.83
C GLN A 202 1.58 17.43 -0.13
N ILE A 203 2.82 17.32 0.31
CA ILE A 203 3.32 16.21 1.12
C ILE A 203 3.78 16.75 2.47
N LEU A 204 3.11 16.36 3.54
CA LEU A 204 3.43 16.77 4.90
C LEU A 204 4.14 15.65 5.65
N ILE A 205 5.24 16.00 6.33
CA ILE A 205 6.03 15.08 7.13
C ILE A 205 6.20 15.65 8.54
N SER A 206 6.08 14.79 9.56
CA SER A 206 6.32 15.21 10.94
C SER A 206 7.80 15.58 11.17
N ALA A 207 8.07 16.46 12.14
CA ALA A 207 9.45 16.80 12.53
C ALA A 207 10.30 15.56 12.87
N GLN A 208 9.76 14.64 13.66
CA GLN A 208 10.45 13.40 14.03
C GLN A 208 10.93 12.60 12.81
N SER A 209 10.07 12.42 11.81
CA SER A 209 10.43 11.68 10.60
C SER A 209 11.35 12.49 9.69
N CYS A 210 11.24 13.81 9.70
CA CYS A 210 12.14 14.70 8.97
C CYS A 210 13.55 14.64 9.54
N GLU A 211 13.70 14.58 10.86
CA GLU A 211 15.00 14.50 11.55
C GLU A 211 15.76 13.21 11.22
N GLU A 212 15.06 12.09 11.03
CA GLU A 212 15.67 10.78 10.67
C GLU A 212 16.37 10.80 9.29
N ILE A 213 16.01 11.72 8.40
CA ILE A 213 16.45 11.74 6.99
C ILE A 213 16.76 13.16 6.50
N ASN A 214 17.06 14.09 7.41
CA ASN A 214 17.26 15.51 7.12
C ASN A 214 18.31 15.78 6.04
N ASP A 215 19.37 14.96 5.98
CA ASP A 215 20.46 15.07 5.02
C ASP A 215 20.12 14.52 3.62
N ALA A 216 18.95 13.88 3.46
CA ALA A 216 18.52 13.27 2.19
C ALA A 216 17.35 14.01 1.51
N ILE A 217 16.71 14.96 2.19
CA ILE A 217 15.46 15.57 1.72
C ILE A 217 15.50 17.10 1.69
N LEU A 218 14.70 17.67 0.79
CA LEU A 218 14.38 19.08 0.76
C LEU A 218 13.01 19.27 1.41
N ALA A 219 12.98 19.84 2.61
CA ALA A 219 11.74 20.11 3.33
C ALA A 219 11.82 21.45 4.08
N HIS A 220 10.72 22.20 4.11
CA HIS A 220 10.63 23.47 4.82
C HIS A 220 9.58 23.42 5.93
N PRO A 221 9.82 24.06 7.09
CA PRO A 221 8.86 24.07 8.18
C PRO A 221 7.60 24.83 7.76
N ILE A 222 6.45 24.31 8.15
CA ILE A 222 5.16 25.01 8.03
C ILE A 222 4.61 25.31 9.42
N ASN A 223 3.49 26.06 9.46
CA ASN A 223 2.82 26.38 10.71
C ASN A 223 2.48 25.07 11.47
N PRO A 224 2.80 24.97 12.78
CA PRO A 224 2.48 23.79 13.56
C PRO A 224 0.99 23.46 13.49
N LEU A 225 0.69 22.19 13.25
CA LEU A 225 -0.70 21.75 13.15
C LEU A 225 -1.25 21.48 14.55
N ASN A 226 -2.38 22.12 14.85
CA ASN A 226 -3.17 21.81 16.04
C ASN A 226 -4.02 20.59 15.75
N VAL A 227 -3.59 19.46 16.30
CA VAL A 227 -4.23 18.18 16.06
C VAL A 227 -5.25 17.89 17.16
N LYS A 228 -6.51 17.65 16.78
CA LYS A 228 -7.59 17.31 17.72
C LYS A 228 -7.20 16.10 18.57
N GLY A 229 -7.09 16.29 19.89
CA GLY A 229 -6.75 15.24 20.85
C GLY A 229 -5.28 15.21 21.30
N LYS A 230 -4.40 16.08 20.76
CA LYS A 230 -3.08 16.32 21.33
C LYS A 230 -3.04 17.68 22.06
N LYS A 231 -2.35 17.72 23.21
CA LYS A 231 -2.14 18.95 23.98
C LYS A 231 -1.10 19.88 23.37
N GLN A 232 -0.19 19.34 22.56
CA GLN A 232 0.87 20.08 21.89
C GLN A 232 0.65 20.03 20.38
N SER A 233 0.87 21.17 19.73
CA SER A 233 0.94 21.26 18.27
C SER A 233 2.10 20.41 17.77
N ILE A 234 1.93 19.81 16.60
CA ILE A 234 2.97 19.01 15.96
C ILE A 234 3.73 19.94 15.03
N GLN A 235 5.07 19.99 15.15
CA GLN A 235 5.90 20.65 14.15
C GLN A 235 5.88 19.81 12.87
N VAL A 236 5.57 20.45 11.75
CA VAL A 236 5.39 19.80 10.46
C VAL A 236 6.28 20.49 9.43
N TYR A 237 6.73 19.71 8.47
CA TYR A 237 7.47 20.18 7.31
C TYR A 237 6.72 19.79 6.05
N GLU A 238 6.82 20.62 5.03
CA GLU A 238 6.39 20.28 3.68
C GLU A 238 7.59 19.73 2.90
N LEU A 239 7.42 18.53 2.37
CA LEU A 239 8.43 17.85 1.56
C LEU A 239 8.33 18.29 0.09
N THR A 240 9.44 18.83 -0.43
CA THR A 240 9.52 19.33 -1.81
C THR A 240 10.35 18.44 -2.72
N GLY A 241 11.34 17.71 -2.19
CA GLY A 241 12.15 16.80 -3.01
C GLY A 241 13.21 16.04 -2.23
N LEU A 242 14.11 15.38 -2.96
CA LEU A 242 15.34 14.79 -2.43
C LEU A 242 16.51 15.73 -2.64
N ILE A 243 17.49 15.69 -1.74
CA ILE A 243 18.77 16.34 -2.00
C ILE A 243 19.47 15.54 -3.10
N ALA A 244 19.91 16.22 -4.16
CA ALA A 244 20.68 15.58 -5.21
C ALA A 244 21.99 15.06 -4.62
N ASN A 245 22.14 13.74 -4.57
CA ASN A 245 23.45 13.16 -4.30
C ASN A 245 24.35 13.50 -5.50
N ASN A 246 25.20 14.50 -5.35
CA ASN A 246 26.39 14.66 -6.19
C ASN A 246 27.36 13.53 -5.84
N SER A 247 27.02 12.31 -6.25
CA SER A 247 27.96 11.21 -6.30
C SER A 247 28.58 11.24 -7.70
N ALA A 248 29.86 11.64 -7.73
CA ALA A 248 30.75 11.55 -8.88
C ALA A 248 30.93 10.10 -9.35
#